data_AF-I9UEB7-F1
#
_entry.id   AF-I9UEB7-F1
#
_cell.length_a   1.000
_cell.length_b   1.000
_cell.length_c   1.000
_cell.angle_alpha   90.00
_cell.angle_beta   90.00
_cell.angle_gamma   90.00
#
_symmetry.space_group_name_H-M   'P 1'
#
loop_
_entity.id
_entity.type
_entity.pdbx_description
1 polymer ?
#
loop_
_entity_poly.entity_id
_entity_poly.type
_entity_poly.pdbx_seq_one_letter_code
_entity_poly.pdbx_strand_id
1 'polypeptide(L)' 'MPDADSPVLTAASFNDALLSSGFETVEYIGAFGTDDNWLDGWTNFDPNNTDY' A
#
# COMPACT_ATOMS: atom_id res chain seq x y z
N MET A 1 9.71 -3.71 1.25
CA MET A 1 9.07 -3.04 0.11
C MET A 1 9.04 -3.98 -1.07
N PRO A 2 8.00 -3.95 -1.91
CA PRO A 2 7.90 -4.78 -3.11
C PRO A 2 9.07 -4.52 -4.06
N ASP A 3 9.45 -5.54 -4.84
CA ASP A 3 10.43 -5.37 -5.91
C ASP A 3 9.92 -4.36 -6.95
N ALA A 4 10.83 -3.58 -7.54
CA ALA A 4 10.50 -2.51 -8.48
C ALA A 4 9.70 -3.00 -9.71
N ASP A 5 9.91 -4.26 -10.12
CA ASP A 5 9.22 -4.88 -11.26
C ASP A 5 8.00 -5.73 -10.83
N SER A 6 7.54 -5.57 -9.59
CA SER A 6 6.40 -6.33 -9.09
C SER A 6 5.14 -6.01 -9.90
N PRO A 7 4.45 -7.03 -10.48
CA PRO A 7 3.30 -6.80 -11.34
C PRO A 7 2.11 -6.18 -10.60
N VAL A 8 2.10 -6.23 -9.26
CA VAL A 8 1.02 -5.67 -8.45
C VAL A 8 1.19 -4.18 -8.14
N LEU A 9 2.30 -3.55 -8.54
CA LEU A 9 2.54 -2.12 -8.30
C LEU A 9 1.65 -1.20 -9.16
N THR A 10 1.14 -1.69 -10.29
CA THR A 10 0.31 -0.90 -11.22
C THR A 10 -0.98 -1.62 -11.61
N ALA A 11 -1.36 -2.68 -10.88
CA ALA A 11 -2.47 -3.55 -11.24
C ALA A 11 -3.79 -3.18 -10.55
N ALA A 12 -3.80 -2.21 -9.64
CA ALA A 12 -5.04 -1.81 -8.99
C ALA A 12 -6.00 -1.16 -9.99
N SER A 13 -7.29 -1.41 -9.80
CA SER A 13 -8.34 -0.89 -10.67
C SER A 13 -9.52 -0.42 -9.85
N PHE A 14 -9.90 0.83 -10.07
CA PHE A 14 -11.04 1.50 -9.42
C PHE A 14 -12.11 1.91 -10.46
N ASN A 15 -12.13 1.23 -11.61
CA ASN A 15 -12.99 1.61 -12.74
C ASN A 15 -14.47 1.25 -12.53
N ASP A 16 -14.81 0.47 -11.51
CA ASP A 16 -16.20 0.17 -11.18
C ASP A 16 -16.90 1.44 -10.68
N ALA A 17 -18.11 1.71 -11.19
CA ALA A 17 -18.88 2.90 -10.82
C ALA A 17 -19.16 3.00 -9.32
N LEU A 18 -19.26 1.86 -8.63
CA LEU A 18 -19.46 1.80 -7.17
C LEU A 18 -18.24 2.25 -6.39
N LEU A 19 -17.05 2.27 -7.01
CA LEU A 19 -15.79 2.70 -6.39
C LEU A 19 -15.44 4.16 -6.71
N SER A 20 -16.34 4.88 -7.38
CA SER A 20 -16.11 6.27 -7.82
C SER A 20 -15.94 7.28 -6.69
N SER A 21 -16.30 6.93 -5.45
CA SER A 21 -16.15 7.79 -4.28
C SER A 21 -16.05 6.99 -2.98
N GLY A 22 -15.51 7.62 -1.94
CA GLY A 22 -15.40 7.02 -0.59
C GLY A 22 -14.13 6.20 -0.34
N PHE A 23 -13.30 6.02 -1.37
CA PHE A 23 -12.01 5.33 -1.28
C PHE A 23 -10.90 6.20 -1.84
N GLU A 24 -9.70 6.06 -1.27
CA GLU A 24 -8.48 6.54 -1.88
C GLU A 24 -8.07 5.57 -3.00
N THR A 25 -7.77 6.12 -4.17
CA THR A 25 -7.34 5.34 -5.33
C THR A 25 -5.82 5.31 -5.40
N VAL A 26 -5.24 4.12 -5.33
CA VAL A 26 -3.80 3.87 -5.49
C VAL A 26 -3.54 2.97 -6.71
N GLU A 27 -2.31 2.93 -7.21
CA GLU A 27 -1.97 2.12 -8.39
C GLU A 27 -1.64 0.65 -8.04
N TYR A 28 -1.33 0.38 -6.77
CA TYR A 28 -0.85 -0.92 -6.32
C TYR A 28 -1.91 -1.73 -5.57
N ILE A 29 -1.77 -3.06 -5.61
CA ILE A 29 -2.63 -3.98 -4.85
C ILE A 29 -1.93 -4.38 -3.55
N GLY A 30 -2.60 -4.16 -2.42
CA GLY A 30 -2.12 -4.53 -1.09
C GLY A 30 -1.82 -3.30 -0.24
N ALA A 31 -0.96 -3.47 0.77
CA ALA A 31 -0.61 -2.42 1.73
C ALA A 31 0.73 -1.72 1.44
N PHE A 32 1.41 -2.09 0.35
CA PHE A 32 2.74 -1.60 0.00
C PHE A 32 2.80 -1.16 -1.47
N GLY A 33 3.05 0.13 -1.68
CA GLY A 33 3.52 0.71 -2.93
C GLY A 33 5.05 0.89 -2.94
N THR A 34 5.57 1.56 -3.96
CA THR A 34 7.01 1.88 -4.07
C THR A 34 7.46 2.84 -2.96
N ASP A 35 6.68 3.90 -2.74
CA ASP A 35 6.97 4.97 -1.76
C ASP A 35 5.82 5.17 -0.76
N ASP A 36 4.87 4.23 -0.71
CA ASP A 36 3.71 4.27 0.19
C ASP A 36 3.60 2.96 0.96
N ASN A 37 3.51 3.03 2.28
CA ASN A 37 3.34 1.89 3.16
C ASN A 37 2.22 2.17 4.16
N TRP A 38 1.06 1.57 3.93
CA TRP A 38 -0.13 1.78 4.76
C TRP A 38 0.03 1.24 6.20
N LEU A 39 1.06 0.45 6.46
CA LEU A 39 1.34 -0.08 7.79
C LEU A 39 2.18 0.87 8.65
N ASP A 40 2.74 1.93 8.06
CA ASP A 40 3.56 2.90 8.78
C ASP A 40 2.73 3.56 9.91
N GLY A 41 3.30 3.56 11.11
CA GLY A 41 2.65 4.05 12.33
C GLY A 41 1.59 3.11 12.94
N TRP A 42 1.12 2.10 12.20
CA TRP A 42 0.16 1.11 12.70
C TRP A 42 0.82 -0.16 13.21
N THR A 43 1.86 -0.62 12.53
CA THR A 43 2.58 -1.85 12.87
C THR A 43 4.06 -1.58 12.98
N ASN A 44 4.66 -2.04 14.07
CA ASN A 44 6.10 -2.08 14.20
C ASN A 44 6.60 -3.50 13.95
N PHE A 45 7.35 -3.69 12.87
CA PHE A 45 7.94 -4.98 12.50
C PHE A 45 9.26 -5.29 13.21
N ASP A 46 9.87 -4.28 13.85
CA ASP A 46 11.11 -4.45 14.60
C ASP A 46 11.00 -3.86 16.03
N PRO A 47 10.09 -4.40 16.86
CA PRO A 47 9.81 -3.84 18.17
C PRO A 47 10.96 -3.99 19.15
N ASN A 48 11.87 -4.95 18.93
CA ASN A 48 13.02 -5.18 19.81
C ASN A 48 14.12 -4.13 19.62
N ASN A 49 14.18 -3.52 18.44
CA ASN A 49 15.22 -2.56 18.07
C ASN A 49 14.68 -1.12 17.92
N THR A 50 13.37 -0.91 18.06
CA THR A 50 12.76 0.42 17.98
C THR A 50 12.94 1.19 19.29
N ASP A 51 13.36 2.45 19.18
CA ASP A 51 13.44 3.40 20.28
C ASP A 51 12.12 4.20 20.38
N TYR A 52 11.51 4.24 21.57
CA TYR A 52 10.15 4.77 21.80
C TYR A 52 10.15 6.06 22.61
#